data_AF-A0AAE4JRF6-F1
#
_entry.id   AF-A0AAE4JRF6-F1
#
_cell.length_a   1.000
_cell.length_b   1.000
_cell.length_c   1.000
_cell.angle_alpha   90.00
_cell.angle_beta   90.00
_cell.angle_gamma   90.00
#
_symmetry.space_group_name_H-M   'P 1'
#
loop_
_entity.id
_entity.type
_entity.pdbx_description
1 polymer ?
#
loop_
_entity_poly.entity_id
_entity_poly.type
_entity_poly.pdbx_seq_one_letter_code
_entity_poly.pdbx_strand_id
1 'polypeptide(L)'
;MKHKANTSLSIEAVTLIKAIKMLLSQPYENKLKFLSDKKISCEDWIKSELLFLMTEMELSIWDRPRISKTPCRFADVGFTTEEDGSKCENYNFIEIKIWQYGTQSKYAKSTAHDIKKLKDCDYKREHFLLLFTMLDSSKSLEDIAAKWRIYRHKIEESLELHGFTGNILVDKPLGFGGAFGVMLFSVKE
;
A
#
# COMPACT_ATOMS: atom_id res chain seq x y z
N MET A 1 27.94 -6.31 15.19
CA MET A 1 27.02 -7.46 15.42
C MET A 1 25.78 -7.23 14.56
N LYS A 2 25.41 -8.17 13.67
CA LYS A 2 24.18 -8.07 12.89
C LYS A 2 23.01 -8.46 13.79
N HIS A 3 22.20 -7.50 14.24
CA HIS A 3 20.93 -7.81 14.88
C HIS A 3 20.03 -8.49 13.83
N LYS A 4 19.79 -9.80 13.99
CA LYS A 4 18.61 -10.43 13.38
C LYS A 4 17.40 -9.84 14.11
N ALA A 5 16.70 -8.92 13.47
CA ALA A 5 15.37 -8.54 13.93
C ALA A 5 14.45 -9.75 13.70
N ASN A 6 14.14 -10.46 14.79
CA ASN A 6 13.05 -11.41 14.78
C ASN A 6 11.75 -10.60 14.93
N THR A 7 11.36 -9.89 13.87
CA THR A 7 10.16 -9.06 13.88
C THR A 7 8.97 -10.00 13.70
N SER A 8 8.37 -10.46 14.80
CA SER A 8 7.05 -11.09 14.70
C SER A 8 6.09 -10.05 14.12
N LEU A 9 5.55 -10.35 12.95
CA LEU A 9 4.53 -9.51 12.32
C LEU A 9 3.26 -9.52 13.17
N SER A 10 2.55 -8.40 13.21
CA SER A 10 1.20 -8.35 13.79
C SER A 10 0.27 -9.26 12.99
N ILE A 11 -0.81 -9.73 13.63
CA ILE A 11 -1.81 -10.57 12.95
C ILE A 11 -2.43 -9.78 11.79
N GLU A 12 -2.65 -8.49 11.99
CA GLU A 12 -3.15 -7.54 11.01
C GLU A 12 -2.21 -7.43 9.80
N ALA A 13 -0.89 -7.33 10.03
CA ALA A 13 0.09 -7.35 8.94
C ALA A 13 0.06 -8.69 8.18
N VAL A 14 -0.04 -9.83 8.88
CA VAL A 14 -0.12 -11.15 8.23
C VAL A 14 -1.38 -11.25 7.36
N THR A 15 -2.53 -10.83 7.87
CA THR A 15 -3.81 -10.87 7.14
C THR A 15 -3.78 -9.92 5.94
N LEU A 16 -3.24 -8.72 6.10
CA LEU A 16 -3.11 -7.76 4.99
C LEU A 16 -2.17 -8.27 3.89
N ILE A 17 -1.02 -8.88 4.27
CA ILE A 17 -0.12 -9.53 3.31
C ILE A 17 -0.86 -10.63 2.53
N LYS A 18 -1.72 -11.41 3.19
CA LYS A 18 -2.54 -12.44 2.55
C LYS A 18 -3.52 -11.82 1.55
N ALA A 19 -4.26 -10.79 1.93
CA ALA A 19 -5.21 -10.10 1.06
C ALA A 19 -4.52 -9.52 -0.19
N ILE A 20 -3.40 -8.81 -0.01
CA ILE A 20 -2.61 -8.27 -1.13
C ILE A 20 -2.08 -9.40 -2.02
N LYS A 21 -1.56 -10.50 -1.46
CA LYS A 21 -1.10 -11.64 -2.29
C LYS A 21 -2.21 -12.25 -3.12
N MET A 22 -3.44 -12.31 -2.60
CA MET A 22 -4.62 -12.79 -3.34
C MET A 22 -5.02 -11.80 -4.44
N LEU A 23 -5.00 -10.50 -4.15
CA LEU A 23 -5.22 -9.45 -5.17
C LEU A 23 -4.19 -9.53 -6.30
N LEU A 24 -2.94 -9.87 -5.99
CA LEU A 24 -1.87 -9.92 -6.99
C LEU A 24 -1.80 -11.25 -7.76
N SER A 25 -2.59 -12.27 -7.41
CA SER A 25 -2.46 -13.62 -8.01
C SER A 25 -3.46 -13.93 -9.11
N GLN A 26 -4.57 -13.19 -9.25
CA GLN A 26 -5.51 -13.45 -10.34
C GLN A 26 -5.02 -12.87 -11.67
N PRO A 27 -5.48 -13.38 -12.82
CA PRO A 27 -5.30 -12.74 -14.12
C PRO A 27 -6.38 -11.65 -14.34
N TYR A 28 -5.96 -10.39 -14.53
CA TYR A 28 -6.89 -9.23 -14.54
C TYR A 28 -6.97 -8.49 -15.88
N GLU A 29 -6.42 -9.04 -16.96
CA GLU A 29 -6.45 -8.38 -18.28
C GLU A 29 -7.88 -7.99 -18.70
N ASN A 30 -8.86 -8.86 -18.44
CA ASN A 30 -10.27 -8.58 -18.71
C ASN A 30 -10.91 -7.58 -17.73
N LYS A 31 -10.46 -7.56 -16.47
CA LYS A 31 -10.95 -6.64 -15.44
C LYS A 31 -10.48 -5.21 -15.72
N LEU A 32 -9.22 -5.00 -16.09
CA LEU A 32 -8.68 -3.67 -16.41
C LEU A 32 -9.43 -2.98 -17.56
N LYS A 33 -9.78 -3.74 -18.60
CA LYS A 33 -10.62 -3.25 -19.70
C LYS A 33 -12.00 -2.82 -19.20
N PHE A 34 -12.67 -3.68 -18.41
CA PHE A 34 -13.96 -3.36 -17.81
C PHE A 34 -13.91 -2.08 -16.95
N LEU A 35 -12.88 -1.90 -16.13
CA LEU A 35 -12.72 -0.71 -15.29
C LEU A 35 -12.56 0.56 -16.13
N SER A 36 -11.77 0.48 -17.21
CA SER A 36 -11.62 1.57 -18.17
C SER A 36 -12.96 1.93 -18.82
N ASP A 37 -13.71 0.92 -19.30
CA ASP A 37 -15.03 1.10 -19.92
C ASP A 37 -16.04 1.73 -18.94
N LYS A 38 -15.96 1.37 -17.66
CA LYS A 38 -16.81 1.92 -16.59
C LYS A 38 -16.29 3.23 -15.99
N LYS A 39 -15.14 3.75 -16.44
CA LYS A 39 -14.47 4.95 -15.89
C LYS A 39 -14.22 4.85 -14.38
N ILE A 40 -13.95 3.66 -13.89
CA ILE A 40 -13.57 3.43 -12.49
C ILE A 40 -12.07 3.69 -12.36
N SER A 41 -11.66 4.47 -11.36
CA SER A 41 -10.24 4.71 -11.11
C SER A 41 -9.56 3.43 -10.62
N CYS A 42 -8.27 3.27 -10.94
CA CYS A 42 -7.50 2.12 -10.45
C CYS A 42 -7.46 2.11 -8.91
N GLU A 43 -7.42 3.29 -8.28
CA GLU A 43 -7.47 3.47 -6.84
C GLU A 43 -8.77 2.93 -6.24
N ASP A 44 -9.92 3.33 -6.79
CA ASP A 44 -11.24 2.90 -6.30
C ASP A 44 -11.42 1.39 -6.48
N TRP A 45 -10.90 0.84 -7.59
CA TRP A 45 -10.93 -0.60 -7.82
C TRP A 45 -10.06 -1.37 -6.82
N ILE A 46 -8.79 -1.00 -6.65
CA ILE A 46 -7.88 -1.65 -5.68
C ILE A 46 -8.47 -1.59 -4.28
N LYS A 47 -9.00 -0.42 -3.91
CA LYS A 47 -9.70 -0.24 -2.63
C LYS A 47 -10.88 -1.22 -2.50
N SER A 48 -11.74 -1.31 -3.51
CA SER A 48 -12.92 -2.18 -3.49
C SER A 48 -12.57 -3.67 -3.40
N GLU A 49 -11.56 -4.13 -4.14
CA GLU A 49 -11.12 -5.53 -4.08
C GLU A 49 -10.46 -5.85 -2.73
N LEU A 50 -9.67 -4.93 -2.17
CA LEU A 50 -9.11 -5.11 -0.82
C LEU A 50 -10.23 -5.18 0.24
N LEU A 51 -11.22 -4.29 0.19
CA LEU A 51 -12.38 -4.32 1.08
C LEU A 51 -13.12 -5.66 0.98
N PHE A 52 -13.38 -6.13 -0.24
CA PHE A 52 -14.02 -7.43 -0.47
C PHE A 52 -13.21 -8.57 0.14
N LEU A 53 -11.92 -8.68 -0.19
CA LEU A 53 -11.05 -9.73 0.33
C LEU A 53 -10.93 -9.71 1.85
N MET A 54 -10.91 -8.52 2.45
CA MET A 54 -10.87 -8.37 3.91
C MET A 54 -12.19 -8.75 4.56
N THR A 55 -13.32 -8.54 3.87
CA THR A 55 -14.65 -8.99 4.32
C THR A 55 -14.73 -10.51 4.33
N GLU A 56 -14.24 -11.16 3.27
CA GLU A 56 -14.14 -12.62 3.17
C GLU A 56 -13.19 -13.22 4.22
N MET A 57 -12.31 -12.40 4.81
CA MET A 57 -11.44 -12.77 5.93
C MET A 57 -12.03 -12.43 7.30
N GLU A 58 -13.32 -12.10 7.37
CA GLU A 58 -14.06 -11.82 8.60
C GLU A 58 -13.46 -10.66 9.42
N LEU A 59 -12.86 -9.68 8.75
CA LEU A 59 -12.36 -8.48 9.42
C LEU A 59 -13.47 -7.46 9.66
N SER A 60 -13.38 -6.77 10.79
CA SER A 60 -14.14 -5.54 11.03
C SER A 60 -13.57 -4.43 10.15
N ILE A 61 -14.37 -3.91 9.22
CA ILE A 61 -13.94 -2.93 8.24
C ILE A 61 -14.63 -1.59 8.47
N TRP A 62 -13.88 -0.51 8.31
CA TRP A 62 -14.37 0.84 8.33
C TRP A 62 -14.02 1.54 7.01
N ASP A 63 -15.03 1.81 6.18
CA ASP A 63 -14.93 2.63 4.98
C ASP A 63 -15.88 3.83 5.10
N ARG A 64 -15.35 5.05 5.21
CA ARG A 64 -16.16 6.28 5.17
C ARG A 64 -15.85 7.07 3.90
N PRO A 65 -16.84 7.36 3.04
CA PRO A 65 -16.68 8.32 1.96
C PRO A 65 -16.43 9.70 2.56
N ARG A 66 -15.46 10.42 2.02
CA ARG A 66 -14.92 11.59 2.72
C ARG A 66 -15.67 12.87 2.45
N ILE A 67 -16.19 13.44 3.52
CA ILE A 67 -16.36 14.89 3.67
C ILE A 67 -15.37 15.32 4.75
N SER A 68 -14.23 15.86 4.34
CA SER A 68 -13.20 16.35 5.26
C SER A 68 -13.38 17.85 5.48
N LYS A 69 -13.69 18.24 6.73
CA LYS A 69 -13.30 19.56 7.27
C LYS A 69 -11.87 19.42 7.83
N THR A 70 -10.86 19.45 6.95
CA THR A 70 -9.43 19.75 7.23
C THR A 70 -8.71 19.13 8.46
N PRO A 71 -7.52 18.51 8.31
CA PRO A 71 -6.98 17.80 7.14
C PRO A 71 -6.51 16.38 7.53
N CYS A 72 -7.26 15.35 7.10
CA CYS A 72 -6.65 14.07 6.75
C CYS A 72 -7.22 13.65 5.40
N ARG A 73 -6.34 13.69 4.39
CA ARG A 73 -6.61 13.48 2.96
C ARG A 73 -5.81 12.28 2.38
N PHE A 74 -6.26 11.07 2.64
CA PHE A 74 -5.87 9.73 2.14
C PHE A 74 -7.03 8.90 1.48
N ALA A 75 -6.79 7.73 0.91
CA ALA A 75 -7.85 6.80 0.51
C ALA A 75 -7.71 5.60 1.43
N ASP A 76 -8.30 5.68 2.63
CA ASP A 76 -8.04 4.72 3.69
C ASP A 76 -9.05 3.59 3.69
N VAL A 77 -8.53 2.37 3.86
CA VAL A 77 -9.31 1.26 4.39
C VAL A 77 -8.91 1.12 5.85
N GLY A 78 -9.86 1.36 6.77
CA GLY A 78 -9.69 1.05 8.18
C GLY A 78 -10.05 -0.42 8.41
N PHE A 79 -9.21 -1.17 9.12
CA PHE A 79 -9.55 -2.54 9.53
C PHE A 79 -9.03 -2.90 10.92
N THR A 80 -9.67 -3.89 11.54
CA THR A 80 -9.18 -4.52 12.78
C THR A 80 -9.61 -5.99 12.82
N THR A 81 -8.85 -6.80 13.56
CA THR A 81 -9.22 -8.18 13.88
C THR A 81 -10.15 -8.27 15.10
N GLU A 82 -10.34 -7.15 15.81
CA GLU A 82 -11.23 -7.07 16.96
C GLU A 82 -12.70 -6.94 16.51
N GLU A 83 -13.61 -7.67 17.16
CA GLU A 83 -15.05 -7.61 16.87
C GLU A 83 -15.67 -6.26 17.30
N ASP A 84 -15.07 -5.56 18.26
CA ASP A 84 -15.55 -4.26 18.75
C ASP A 84 -15.03 -3.09 17.90
N GLY A 85 -15.66 -2.91 16.74
CA GLY A 85 -15.41 -1.81 15.79
C GLY A 85 -15.96 -0.44 16.21
N SER A 86 -16.35 -0.26 17.48
CA SER A 86 -17.07 0.96 17.91
C SER A 86 -16.18 2.21 17.97
N LYS A 87 -14.85 2.07 18.00
CA LYS A 87 -13.91 3.19 18.09
C LYS A 87 -12.89 3.21 16.95
N CYS A 88 -12.90 4.30 16.18
CA CYS A 88 -11.96 4.57 15.08
C CYS A 88 -10.48 4.45 15.48
N GLU A 89 -10.15 4.78 16.74
CA GLU A 89 -8.78 4.68 17.28
C GLU A 89 -8.22 3.26 17.38
N ASN A 90 -9.09 2.24 17.27
CA ASN A 90 -8.70 0.83 17.32
C ASN A 90 -8.41 0.23 15.94
N TYR A 91 -8.58 1.00 14.86
CA TYR A 91 -8.37 0.53 13.50
C TYR A 91 -6.93 0.75 13.04
N ASN A 92 -6.40 -0.22 12.30
CA ASN A 92 -5.26 -0.03 11.42
C ASN A 92 -5.75 0.64 10.13
N PHE A 93 -4.99 1.58 9.59
CA PHE A 93 -5.30 2.21 8.30
C PHE A 93 -4.33 1.76 7.22
N ILE A 94 -4.88 1.55 6.02
CA ILE A 94 -4.11 1.32 4.79
C ILE A 94 -4.28 2.55 3.92
N GLU A 95 -3.22 3.34 3.78
CA GLU A 95 -3.17 4.38 2.76
C GLU A 95 -2.73 3.76 1.43
N ILE A 96 -3.58 3.89 0.39
CA ILE A 96 -3.30 3.38 -0.95
C ILE A 96 -2.84 4.53 -1.85
N LYS A 97 -1.69 4.37 -2.50
CA LYS A 97 -1.18 5.30 -3.51
C LYS A 97 -0.92 4.58 -4.82
N ILE A 98 -1.39 5.16 -5.93
CA ILE A 98 -0.99 4.75 -7.28
C ILE A 98 -0.24 5.90 -7.93
N TRP A 99 0.96 5.61 -8.43
CA TRP A 99 1.84 6.58 -9.07
C TRP A 99 2.00 6.27 -10.55
N GLN A 100 1.87 7.32 -11.36
CA GLN A 100 1.88 7.23 -12.81
C GLN A 100 3.29 7.30 -13.38
N TYR A 101 3.40 6.99 -14.67
CA TYR A 101 4.64 7.11 -15.44
C TYR A 101 5.29 8.51 -15.32
N GLY A 102 6.63 8.55 -15.28
CA GLY A 102 7.43 9.79 -15.30
C GLY A 102 7.44 10.59 -13.98
N THR A 103 6.71 10.13 -12.97
CA THR A 103 6.59 10.83 -11.68
C THR A 103 7.36 10.15 -10.54
N GLN A 104 8.04 9.05 -10.84
CA GLN A 104 8.62 8.15 -9.84
C GLN A 104 9.60 8.91 -8.93
N SER A 105 10.55 9.67 -9.49
CA SER A 105 11.54 10.41 -8.70
C SER A 105 10.92 11.48 -7.77
N LYS A 106 9.82 12.12 -8.19
CA LYS A 106 9.08 13.07 -7.34
C LYS A 106 8.43 12.32 -6.17
N TYR A 107 7.81 11.18 -6.45
CA TYR A 107 7.07 10.43 -5.45
C TYR A 107 7.94 9.62 -4.49
N ALA A 108 9.12 9.16 -4.92
CA ALA A 108 10.09 8.55 -4.00
C ALA A 108 10.46 9.50 -2.86
N LYS A 109 10.60 10.80 -3.16
CA LYS A 109 10.85 11.83 -2.15
C LYS A 109 9.65 12.10 -1.24
N SER A 110 8.42 11.93 -1.75
CA SER A 110 7.22 12.14 -0.95
C SER A 110 6.89 10.95 -0.05
N THR A 111 7.44 9.75 -0.29
CA THR A 111 7.21 8.57 0.56
C THR A 111 7.54 8.84 2.02
N ALA A 112 8.66 9.51 2.30
CA ALA A 112 9.04 9.88 3.66
C ALA A 112 8.00 10.80 4.32
N HIS A 113 7.43 11.73 3.54
CA HIS A 113 6.39 12.63 4.02
C HIS A 113 5.07 11.90 4.28
N ASP A 114 4.70 10.94 3.43
CA ASP A 114 3.50 10.12 3.62
C ASP A 114 3.64 9.20 4.85
N ILE A 115 4.82 8.58 5.05
CA ILE A 115 5.13 7.83 6.28
C ILE A 115 5.08 8.73 7.51
N LYS A 116 5.63 9.94 7.43
CA LYS A 116 5.55 10.91 8.52
C LYS A 116 4.09 11.23 8.87
N LYS A 117 3.23 11.47 7.89
CA LYS A 117 1.80 11.73 8.14
C LYS A 117 1.13 10.57 8.85
N LEU A 118 1.43 9.33 8.44
CA LEU A 118 0.88 8.14 9.10
C LEU A 118 1.39 8.01 10.54
N LYS A 119 2.66 8.34 10.81
CA LYS A 119 3.21 8.39 12.18
C LYS A 119 2.62 9.51 13.04
N ASP A 120 2.39 10.67 12.45
CA ASP A 120 1.86 11.85 13.16
C ASP A 120 0.34 11.73 13.42
N CYS A 121 -0.32 10.69 12.91
CA CYS A 121 -1.69 10.39 13.32
C CYS A 121 -1.67 9.84 14.76
N ASP A 122 -2.49 10.41 15.64
CA ASP A 122 -2.60 10.07 17.09
C ASP A 122 -3.28 8.70 17.33
N TYR A 123 -2.99 7.72 16.50
CA TYR A 123 -3.56 6.38 16.54
C TYR A 123 -2.54 5.40 17.11
N LYS A 124 -2.97 4.59 18.08
CA LYS A 124 -2.12 3.67 18.86
C LYS A 124 -1.77 2.37 18.13
N ARG A 125 -2.00 2.28 16.82
CA ARG A 125 -1.97 1.03 16.04
C ARG A 125 -1.01 1.17 14.86
N GLU A 126 -0.44 0.05 14.46
CA GLU A 126 0.38 -0.03 13.25
C GLU A 126 -0.43 0.41 12.01
N HIS A 127 0.17 1.25 11.17
CA HIS A 127 -0.45 1.69 9.91
C HIS A 127 0.33 1.19 8.72
N PHE A 128 -0.32 1.25 7.56
CA PHE A 128 0.21 0.67 6.34
C PHE A 128 0.16 1.67 5.19
N LEU A 129 1.23 1.71 4.41
CA LEU A 129 1.30 2.45 3.16
C LEU A 129 1.49 1.46 2.02
N LEU A 130 0.48 1.34 1.15
CA LEU A 130 0.49 0.49 -0.02
C LEU A 130 0.74 1.34 -1.27
N LEU A 131 1.89 1.10 -1.92
CA LEU A 131 2.31 1.81 -3.11
C LEU A 131 2.20 0.91 -4.34
N PHE A 132 1.55 1.41 -5.38
CA PHE A 132 1.60 0.89 -6.74
C PHE A 132 2.28 1.93 -7.62
N THR A 133 3.37 1.56 -8.29
CA THR A 133 4.10 2.49 -9.18
C THR A 133 4.15 1.94 -10.58
N MET A 134 3.66 2.71 -11.55
CA MET A 134 3.88 2.43 -12.97
C MET A 134 5.34 2.70 -13.33
N LEU A 135 5.98 1.69 -13.90
CA LEU A 135 7.37 1.72 -14.33
C LEU A 135 7.47 2.09 -15.82
N ASP A 136 8.53 2.82 -16.17
CA ASP A 136 8.80 3.25 -17.54
C ASP A 136 8.84 2.09 -18.53
N SER A 137 8.39 2.31 -19.77
CA SER A 137 8.21 1.33 -20.85
C SER A 137 9.13 0.11 -20.72
N SER A 138 8.64 -0.91 -20.02
CA SER A 138 9.42 -2.11 -19.77
C SER A 138 9.15 -3.14 -20.85
N LYS A 139 10.23 -3.78 -21.30
CA LYS A 139 10.16 -4.71 -22.45
C LYS A 139 10.11 -6.18 -22.03
N SER A 140 10.47 -6.50 -20.78
CA SER A 140 10.44 -7.86 -20.23
C SER A 140 10.27 -7.83 -18.70
N LEU A 141 10.01 -9.00 -18.09
CA LEU A 141 9.92 -9.13 -16.63
C LEU A 141 11.24 -8.79 -15.93
N GLU A 142 12.37 -9.11 -16.54
CA GLU A 142 13.71 -8.77 -16.03
C GLU A 142 13.92 -7.25 -16.01
N ASP A 143 13.48 -6.55 -17.06
CA ASP A 143 13.55 -5.09 -17.13
C ASP A 143 12.63 -4.41 -16.10
N ILE A 144 11.42 -4.95 -15.89
CA ILE A 144 10.52 -4.52 -14.81
C ILE A 144 11.22 -4.67 -13.45
N ALA A 145 11.81 -5.83 -13.18
CA ALA A 145 12.51 -6.10 -11.92
C ALA A 145 13.73 -5.17 -11.71
N ALA A 146 14.49 -4.89 -12.78
CA ALA A 146 15.65 -4.00 -12.72
C ALA A 146 15.22 -2.55 -12.42
N LYS A 147 14.22 -2.03 -13.13
CA LYS A 147 13.68 -0.69 -12.90
C LYS A 147 13.05 -0.53 -11.52
N TRP A 148 12.32 -1.56 -11.08
CA TRP A 148 11.74 -1.57 -9.74
C TRP A 148 12.82 -1.49 -8.67
N ARG A 149 13.92 -2.24 -8.81
CA ARG A 149 15.05 -2.20 -7.87
C ARG A 149 15.67 -0.81 -7.76
N ILE A 150 15.88 -0.12 -8.88
CA ILE A 150 16.37 1.27 -8.90
C ILE A 150 15.39 2.17 -8.17
N TYR A 151 14.09 1.98 -8.38
CA TYR A 151 13.08 2.81 -7.75
C TYR A 151 12.97 2.58 -6.24
N ARG A 152 12.96 1.31 -5.81
CA ARG A 152 13.02 0.91 -4.40
C ARG A 152 14.21 1.58 -3.70
N HIS A 153 15.39 1.56 -4.32
CA HIS A 153 16.57 2.17 -3.75
C HIS A 153 16.39 3.68 -3.48
N LYS A 154 15.78 4.42 -4.42
CA LYS A 154 15.46 5.85 -4.21
C LYS A 154 14.49 6.09 -3.06
N ILE A 155 13.53 5.18 -2.84
CA ILE A 155 12.64 5.26 -1.69
C ILE A 155 13.45 5.06 -0.41
N GLU A 156 14.28 4.01 -0.35
CA GLU A 156 15.11 3.70 0.83
C GLU A 156 16.06 4.85 1.18
N GLU A 157 16.75 5.43 0.20
CA GLU A 157 17.59 6.62 0.38
C GLU A 157 16.78 7.79 0.95
N SER A 158 15.57 8.01 0.44
CA SER A 158 14.69 9.07 0.95
C SER A 158 14.26 8.81 2.39
N LEU A 159 14.02 7.56 2.79
CA LEU A 159 13.65 7.22 4.16
C LEU A 159 14.82 7.39 5.11
N GLU A 160 16.01 6.93 4.71
CA GLU A 160 17.25 7.08 5.48
C GLU A 160 17.58 8.56 5.72
N LEU A 161 17.49 9.40 4.67
CA LEU A 161 17.73 10.84 4.78
C LEU A 161 16.82 11.52 5.83
N HIS A 162 15.60 11.01 6.00
CA HIS A 162 14.63 11.54 6.97
C HIS A 162 14.60 10.77 8.29
N GLY A 163 15.52 9.82 8.50
CA GLY A 163 15.61 9.03 9.73
C GLY A 163 14.45 8.05 9.94
N PHE A 164 13.75 7.65 8.89
CA PHE A 164 12.67 6.67 8.98
C PHE A 164 13.17 5.25 8.75
N THR A 165 12.88 4.35 9.69
CA THR A 165 13.10 2.91 9.57
C THR A 165 11.76 2.20 9.34
N GLY A 166 11.37 2.04 8.08
CA GLY A 166 10.15 1.31 7.70
C GLY A 166 10.39 -0.19 7.52
N ASN A 167 9.40 -1.02 7.84
CA ASN A 167 9.46 -2.45 7.52
C ASN A 167 8.73 -2.71 6.20
N ILE A 168 9.46 -3.16 5.17
CA ILE A 168 8.87 -3.54 3.88
C ILE A 168 8.31 -4.96 4.01
N LEU A 169 6.99 -5.08 3.95
CA LEU A 169 6.25 -6.34 4.11
C LEU A 169 5.98 -7.06 2.79
N VAL A 170 5.80 -6.28 1.72
CA VAL A 170 5.61 -6.77 0.35
C VAL A 170 6.51 -5.93 -0.55
N ASP A 171 7.25 -6.60 -1.44
CA ASP A 171 8.13 -5.98 -2.43
C ASP A 171 8.10 -6.84 -3.70
N LYS A 172 7.35 -6.41 -4.73
CA LYS A 172 7.16 -7.22 -5.95
C LYS A 172 7.11 -6.37 -7.23
N PRO A 173 7.93 -6.70 -8.25
CA PRO A 173 7.70 -6.27 -9.62
C PRO A 173 6.61 -7.13 -10.28
N LEU A 174 5.73 -6.51 -11.07
CA LEU A 174 4.58 -7.15 -11.72
C LEU A 174 4.41 -6.69 -13.17
N GLY A 175 3.93 -7.60 -14.03
CA GLY A 175 3.54 -7.34 -15.43
C GLY A 175 2.02 -7.26 -15.64
N PHE A 176 1.30 -6.74 -14.66
CA PHE A 176 -0.16 -6.76 -14.58
C PHE A 176 -0.84 -5.81 -15.57
N GLY A 177 -1.08 -6.24 -16.81
CA GLY A 177 -1.59 -5.35 -17.87
C GLY A 177 -0.68 -4.14 -18.17
N GLY A 178 0.55 -4.16 -17.64
CA GLY A 178 1.51 -3.05 -17.62
C GLY A 178 2.65 -3.33 -16.64
N ALA A 179 3.72 -2.53 -16.70
CA ALA A 179 4.87 -2.66 -15.80
C ALA A 179 4.62 -1.95 -14.48
N PHE A 180 4.47 -2.70 -13.39
CA PHE A 180 4.22 -2.16 -12.05
C PHE A 180 5.26 -2.63 -11.04
N GLY A 181 5.50 -1.80 -10.03
CA GLY A 181 6.09 -2.20 -8.77
C GLY A 181 5.09 -2.01 -7.64
N VAL A 182 5.06 -2.96 -6.71
CA VAL A 182 4.16 -2.94 -5.56
C VAL A 182 4.96 -3.06 -4.27
N MET A 183 4.70 -2.16 -3.34
CA MET A 183 5.33 -2.14 -2.02
C MET A 183 4.31 -1.91 -0.91
N LEU A 184 4.38 -2.73 0.14
CA LEU A 184 3.64 -2.50 1.39
C LEU A 184 4.64 -2.15 2.48
N PHE A 185 4.51 -0.95 3.04
CA PHE A 185 5.21 -0.55 4.24
C PHE A 185 4.34 -0.75 5.47
N SER A 186 4.95 -1.28 6.51
CA SER A 186 4.46 -1.18 7.88
C SER A 186 5.08 0.06 8.54
N VAL A 187 4.22 0.90 9.10
CA VAL A 187 4.54 2.12 9.83
C VAL A 187 4.13 1.89 11.28
N LYS A 188 5.13 1.57 12.12
CA LYS A 188 4.97 1.49 13.57
C LYS A 188 5.42 2.81 14.21
N GLU A 189 4.82 3.15 15.35
CA GLU A 189 5.30 4.23 16.23
C GLU A 189 6.83 4.11 16.44
#